data_AF-A0A535PJN1-F1
#
_entry.id   AF-A0A535PJN1-F1
#
_cell.length_a   1.000
_cell.length_b   1.000
_cell.length_c   1.000
_cell.angle_alpha   90.00
_cell.angle_beta   90.00
_cell.angle_gamma   90.00
#
_symmetry.space_group_name_H-M   'P 1'
#
loop_
_entity.id
_entity.type
_entity.pdbx_description
1 polymer ?
#
loop_
_entity_poly.entity_id
_entity_poly.type
_entity_poly.pdbx_seq_one_letter_code
_entity_poly.pdbx_strand_id
1 'polypeptide(L)'
;MTTTETNKRDWAALEQKYYQGTFKRQPITLVRGEGTRVWDSDGRVLLDFVAGIAVNVLGPCHPAIIKAVQEQVTQLVHVSNLYYNIRQIELAELLGIQSNGMRSFFSNSGAEANEGAIKLARKFGRVHKDGAYGILSMENSFHGRTLATTAATGQAYYQATWVPIPDGFKQVPFNDL
;
A
#
# COMPACT_ATOMS: atom_id res chain seq x y z
N MET A 1 0.48 14.96 23.63
CA MET A 1 0.61 16.27 22.96
C MET A 1 -0.80 16.78 22.71
N THR A 2 -1.18 17.88 23.32
CA THR A 2 -2.44 18.57 22.99
C THR A 2 -2.30 19.19 21.59
N THR A 3 -3.41 19.37 20.87
CA THR A 3 -3.49 20.03 19.55
C THR A 3 -2.84 21.42 19.49
N THR A 4 -2.54 22.02 20.63
CA THR A 4 -1.87 23.31 20.78
C THR A 4 -0.34 23.27 20.59
N GLU A 5 0.33 22.12 20.70
CA GLU A 5 1.80 22.04 20.53
C GLU A 5 2.26 21.81 19.09
N THR A 6 1.41 21.26 18.23
CA THR A 6 1.72 21.02 16.81
C THR A 6 1.93 22.30 16.00
N ASN A 7 1.52 23.46 16.51
CA ASN A 7 1.54 24.73 15.77
C ASN A 7 2.83 25.56 15.93
N LYS A 8 3.88 25.03 16.57
CA LYS A 8 5.08 25.81 16.91
C LYS A 8 6.36 25.48 16.12
N ARG A 9 6.32 24.54 15.17
CA ARG A 9 7.50 24.11 14.42
C ARG A 9 7.31 24.28 12.93
N ASP A 10 8.36 24.70 12.24
CA ASP A 10 8.41 24.65 10.78
C ASP A 10 8.63 23.20 10.33
N TRP A 11 7.53 22.50 10.09
CA TRP A 11 7.53 21.08 9.72
C TRP A 11 8.19 20.84 8.36
N ALA A 12 8.05 21.77 7.41
CA ALA A 12 8.65 21.66 6.08
C ALA A 12 10.18 21.77 6.15
N ALA A 13 10.70 22.73 6.93
CA ALA A 13 12.14 22.85 7.13
C ALA A 13 12.74 21.64 7.87
N LEU A 14 12.01 21.07 8.83
CA LEU A 14 12.44 19.85 9.53
C LEU A 14 12.47 18.65 8.60
N GLU A 15 11.48 18.51 7.72
CA GLU A 15 11.50 17.45 6.70
C GLU A 15 12.72 17.60 5.80
N GLN A 16 12.97 18.80 5.25
CA GLN A 16 14.12 19.04 4.38
C GLN A 16 15.45 18.70 5.06
N LYS A 17 15.55 18.91 6.38
CA LYS A 17 16.77 18.64 7.15
C LYS A 17 16.94 17.16 7.51
N TYR A 18 15.87 16.46 7.83
CA TYR A 18 15.95 15.14 8.50
C TYR A 18 15.28 13.99 7.75
N TYR A 19 14.52 14.24 6.68
CA TYR A 19 13.80 13.24 5.92
C TYR A 19 14.33 13.14 4.48
N GLN A 20 14.38 11.92 3.95
CA GLN A 20 14.81 11.71 2.57
C GLN A 20 13.78 12.32 1.60
N GLY A 21 14.22 13.20 0.70
CA GLY A 21 13.37 13.88 -0.29
C GLY A 21 12.86 12.98 -1.41
N THR A 22 12.06 11.97 -1.09
CA THR A 22 11.46 11.02 -2.05
C THR A 22 10.07 11.42 -2.55
N PHE A 23 9.49 12.49 -1.98
CA PHE A 23 8.17 13.00 -2.33
C PHE A 23 8.20 14.51 -2.55
N LYS A 24 7.35 14.99 -3.47
CA LYS A 24 7.02 16.41 -3.61
C LYS A 24 5.74 16.67 -2.84
N ARG A 25 5.83 17.34 -1.68
CA ARG A 25 4.65 17.62 -0.83
C ARG A 25 3.96 18.91 -1.23
N GLN A 26 2.65 18.95 -1.00
CA GLN A 26 1.91 20.21 -0.92
C GLN A 26 2.29 20.92 0.38
N PRO A 27 2.35 22.26 0.41
CA PRO A 27 2.71 23.03 1.60
C PRO A 27 1.55 23.11 2.61
N ILE A 28 1.01 21.95 3.01
CA ILE A 28 -0.12 21.82 3.93
C ILE A 28 0.27 20.80 5.00
N THR A 29 0.18 21.20 6.27
CA THR A 29 0.42 20.30 7.41
C THR A 29 -0.92 19.86 7.98
N LEU A 30 -1.35 18.62 7.69
CA LEU A 30 -2.58 18.06 8.23
C LEU A 30 -2.36 17.52 9.65
N VAL A 31 -3.23 17.86 10.59
CA VAL A 31 -3.09 17.54 12.02
C VAL A 31 -4.27 16.77 12.63
N ARG A 32 -5.42 16.73 11.94
CA ARG A 32 -6.60 15.96 12.36
C ARG A 32 -7.39 15.52 11.13
N GLY A 33 -8.07 14.37 11.23
CA GLY A 33 -9.03 13.90 10.23
C GLY A 33 -10.26 13.30 10.89
N GLU A 34 -11.43 13.45 10.26
CA GLU A 34 -12.71 12.91 10.70
C GLU A 34 -13.70 12.86 9.53
N GLY A 35 -14.27 11.68 9.27
CA GLY A 35 -15.19 11.48 8.15
C GLY A 35 -14.50 11.82 6.82
N THR A 36 -15.04 12.77 6.06
CA THR A 36 -14.45 13.23 4.79
C THR A 36 -13.58 14.48 4.94
N ARG A 37 -13.33 14.94 6.17
CA ARG A 37 -12.65 16.21 6.44
C ARG A 37 -11.30 16.01 7.08
N VAL A 38 -10.39 16.93 6.78
CA VAL A 38 -9.09 17.06 7.45
C VAL A 38 -8.90 18.50 7.90
N TRP A 39 -8.14 18.69 8.98
CA TRP A 39 -7.77 20.00 9.51
C TRP A 39 -6.28 20.20 9.34
N ASP A 40 -5.89 21.37 8.86
CA ASP A 40 -4.48 21.77 8.85
C ASP A 40 -4.05 22.40 10.18
N SER A 41 -2.75 22.65 10.33
CA SER A 41 -2.16 23.28 11.51
C SER A 41 -2.65 24.71 11.73
N ASP A 42 -3.12 25.39 10.68
CA ASP A 42 -3.67 26.75 10.77
C ASP A 42 -5.16 26.73 11.19
N GLY A 43 -5.72 25.54 11.42
CA GLY A 43 -7.10 25.34 11.84
C GLY A 43 -8.11 25.35 10.69
N ARG A 44 -7.68 25.39 9.43
CA ARG A 44 -8.56 25.34 8.27
C ARG A 44 -9.10 23.93 8.10
N VAL A 45 -10.38 23.85 7.71
CA VAL A 45 -11.06 22.58 7.42
C VAL A 45 -11.09 22.38 5.91
N LEU A 46 -10.60 21.24 5.46
CA LEU A 46 -10.54 20.85 4.06
C LEU A 46 -11.40 19.60 3.83
N LEU A 47 -12.05 19.54 2.68
CA LEU A 47 -12.71 18.32 2.19
C LEU A 47 -11.67 17.46 1.47
N ASP A 48 -11.47 16.22 1.93
CA ASP A 48 -10.43 15.33 1.42
C ASP A 48 -10.92 14.52 0.21
N PHE A 49 -10.58 15.01 -0.99
CA PHE A 49 -10.80 14.28 -2.25
C PHE A 49 -9.64 13.36 -2.65
N VAL A 50 -8.53 13.37 -1.89
CA VAL A 50 -7.37 12.51 -2.15
C VAL A 50 -7.51 11.19 -1.42
N ALA A 51 -8.11 11.21 -0.22
CA ALA A 51 -8.35 10.06 0.65
C ALA A 51 -7.09 9.20 0.87
N GLY A 52 -5.93 9.84 1.02
CA GLY A 52 -4.65 9.13 1.15
C GLY A 52 -4.29 8.30 -0.08
N ILE A 53 -4.64 8.76 -1.29
CA ILE A 53 -4.53 8.00 -2.54
C ILE A 53 -5.45 6.76 -2.47
N ALA A 54 -6.74 7.04 -2.25
CA ALA A 54 -7.81 6.03 -2.12
C ALA A 54 -7.62 4.98 -1.01
N VAL A 55 -6.80 5.27 0.01
CA VAL A 55 -6.59 4.40 1.19
C VAL A 55 -7.68 4.60 2.24
N ASN A 56 -8.04 5.85 2.53
CA ASN A 56 -8.96 6.23 3.60
C ASN A 56 -10.43 6.07 3.17
N VAL A 57 -10.83 4.87 2.73
CA VAL A 57 -12.17 4.60 2.17
C VAL A 57 -13.31 4.78 3.19
N LEU A 58 -13.04 4.63 4.48
CA LEU A 58 -13.98 4.92 5.57
C LEU A 58 -13.74 6.30 6.21
N GLY A 59 -12.85 7.11 5.63
CA GLY A 59 -12.35 8.35 6.21
C GLY A 59 -11.24 8.13 7.25
N PRO A 60 -10.37 9.13 7.49
CA PRO A 60 -9.40 9.09 8.58
C PRO A 60 -10.11 8.93 9.92
N CYS A 61 -9.49 8.15 10.81
CA CYS A 61 -9.93 7.99 12.21
C CYS A 61 -11.38 7.47 12.37
N HIS A 62 -11.84 6.57 11.50
CA HIS A 62 -13.18 5.97 11.63
C HIS A 62 -13.35 5.26 12.98
N PRO A 63 -14.42 5.52 13.77
CA PRO A 63 -14.58 5.02 15.14
C PRO A 63 -14.48 3.50 15.28
N ALA A 64 -15.02 2.75 14.32
CA ALA A 64 -14.93 1.28 14.33
C ALA A 64 -13.49 0.76 14.17
N ILE A 65 -12.66 1.43 13.35
CA ILE A 65 -11.24 1.07 13.17
C ILE A 65 -10.47 1.38 14.45
N ILE A 66 -10.68 2.58 15.02
CA ILE A 66 -10.01 2.99 16.27
C ILE A 66 -10.29 1.97 17.37
N LYS A 67 -11.56 1.63 17.59
CA LYS A 67 -11.98 0.65 18.60
C LYS A 67 -11.31 -0.70 18.38
N ALA A 68 -11.39 -1.25 17.16
CA ALA A 68 -10.82 -2.57 16.84
C ALA A 68 -9.29 -2.61 17.06
N VAL A 69 -8.57 -1.55 16.67
CA VAL A 69 -7.13 -1.45 16.88
C VAL A 69 -6.81 -1.36 18.38
N GLN A 70 -7.48 -0.49 19.13
CA GLN A 70 -7.26 -0.31 20.57
C GLN A 70 -7.50 -1.60 21.36
N GLU A 71 -8.56 -2.33 21.03
CA GLU A 71 -8.86 -3.63 21.64
C GLU A 71 -7.75 -4.65 21.33
N GLN A 72 -7.35 -4.79 20.07
CA GLN A 72 -6.40 -5.82 19.67
C GLN A 72 -4.98 -5.55 20.19
N VAL A 73 -4.51 -4.30 20.18
CA VAL A 73 -3.12 -3.97 20.57
C VAL A 73 -2.85 -4.16 22.06
N THR A 74 -3.88 -4.18 22.90
CA THR A 74 -3.75 -4.52 24.33
C THR A 74 -3.73 -6.02 24.60
N GLN A 75 -4.07 -6.85 23.60
CA GLN A 75 -4.13 -8.30 23.72
C GLN A 75 -2.94 -8.98 23.02
N LEU A 76 -2.74 -8.71 21.73
CA LEU A 76 -1.71 -9.37 20.92
C LEU A 76 -1.43 -8.59 19.64
N VAL A 77 -0.19 -8.09 19.48
CA VAL A 77 0.21 -7.29 18.30
C VAL A 77 0.87 -8.15 17.23
N HIS A 78 1.84 -9.01 17.59
CA HIS A 78 2.62 -9.76 16.61
C HIS A 78 3.11 -11.09 17.20
N VAL A 79 2.96 -12.18 16.44
CA VAL A 79 3.41 -13.52 16.82
C VAL A 79 4.09 -14.29 15.68
N SER A 80 4.63 -13.60 14.66
CA SER A 80 5.09 -14.23 13.41
C SER A 80 4.03 -15.13 12.74
N ASN A 81 4.40 -15.87 11.70
CA ASN A 81 3.53 -16.88 11.08
C ASN A 81 3.74 -18.30 11.66
N LEU A 82 4.56 -18.44 12.73
CA LEU A 82 4.84 -19.73 13.36
C LEU A 82 3.71 -20.23 14.28
N TYR A 83 2.81 -19.34 14.70
CA TYR A 83 1.71 -19.64 15.61
C TYR A 83 0.37 -19.26 14.98
N TYR A 84 -0.71 -19.87 15.46
CA TYR A 84 -2.05 -19.50 15.04
C TYR A 84 -2.46 -18.13 15.58
N ASN A 85 -3.10 -17.33 14.73
CA ASN A 85 -3.66 -16.03 15.08
C ASN A 85 -5.15 -16.01 14.71
N ILE A 86 -6.01 -15.83 15.73
CA ILE A 86 -7.47 -15.88 15.57
C ILE A 86 -7.94 -14.84 14.55
N ARG A 87 -7.51 -13.58 14.68
CA ARG A 87 -7.96 -12.48 13.81
C ARG A 87 -7.54 -12.67 12.34
N GLN A 88 -6.34 -13.20 12.13
CA GLN A 88 -5.84 -13.52 10.79
C GLN A 88 -6.68 -14.62 10.12
N ILE A 89 -7.07 -15.64 10.87
CA ILE A 89 -7.89 -16.76 10.38
C ILE A 89 -9.32 -16.31 10.11
N GLU A 90 -9.95 -15.56 11.02
CA GLU A 90 -11.29 -14.98 10.84
C GLU A 90 -11.36 -14.11 9.57
N LEU A 91 -10.33 -13.28 9.33
CA LEU A 91 -10.26 -12.47 8.11
C LEU A 91 -10.09 -13.35 6.86
N ALA A 92 -9.27 -14.40 6.93
CA ALA A 92 -9.09 -15.33 5.81
C ALA A 92 -10.39 -16.07 5.46
N GLU A 93 -11.16 -16.49 6.47
CA GLU A 93 -12.47 -17.11 6.30
C GLU A 93 -13.45 -16.14 5.63
N LEU A 94 -13.58 -14.92 6.16
CA LEU A 94 -14.44 -13.88 5.60
C LEU A 94 -14.11 -13.65 4.11
N LEU A 95 -12.83 -13.45 3.79
CA LEU A 95 -12.40 -13.24 2.41
C LEU A 95 -12.67 -14.46 1.54
N GLY A 96 -12.42 -15.67 2.04
CA GLY A 96 -12.69 -16.90 1.31
C GLY A 96 -14.16 -17.06 0.94
N ILE A 97 -15.07 -16.75 1.87
CA ILE A 97 -16.53 -16.77 1.61
C ILE A 97 -16.90 -15.76 0.52
N GLN A 98 -16.34 -14.55 0.56
CA GLN A 98 -16.62 -13.49 -0.43
C GLN A 98 -15.95 -13.70 -1.80
N SER A 99 -14.95 -14.57 -1.88
CA SER A 99 -14.13 -14.81 -3.08
C SER A 99 -14.27 -16.21 -3.65
N ASN A 100 -15.44 -16.84 -3.50
CA ASN A 100 -15.74 -18.18 -4.04
C ASN A 100 -14.72 -19.25 -3.61
N GLY A 101 -14.29 -19.20 -2.35
CA GLY A 101 -13.37 -20.18 -1.75
C GLY A 101 -11.88 -19.94 -2.05
N MET A 102 -11.50 -18.77 -2.59
CA MET A 102 -10.09 -18.45 -2.76
C MET A 102 -9.36 -18.33 -1.41
N ARG A 103 -8.05 -18.64 -1.43
CA ARG A 103 -7.18 -18.55 -0.24
C ARG A 103 -6.44 -17.23 -0.22
N SER A 104 -6.24 -16.68 0.97
CA SER A 104 -5.55 -15.41 1.18
C SER A 104 -4.11 -15.61 1.68
N PHE A 105 -3.21 -14.75 1.21
CA PHE A 105 -1.90 -14.50 1.80
C PHE A 105 -1.85 -13.04 2.23
N PHE A 106 -1.50 -12.77 3.49
CA PHE A 106 -1.45 -11.42 4.03
C PHE A 106 -0.04 -10.84 3.95
N SER A 107 0.04 -9.60 3.49
CA SER A 107 1.27 -8.79 3.41
C SER A 107 0.97 -7.37 3.88
N ASN A 108 1.97 -6.50 3.89
CA ASN A 108 1.89 -5.16 4.50
C ASN A 108 1.70 -4.05 3.48
N SER A 109 1.92 -4.33 2.19
CA SER A 109 1.80 -3.32 1.13
C SER A 109 1.34 -3.93 -0.19
N GLY A 110 0.81 -3.09 -1.08
CA GLY A 110 0.45 -3.52 -2.45
C GLY A 110 1.65 -4.04 -3.25
N ALA A 111 2.85 -3.52 -2.99
CA ALA A 111 4.08 -4.01 -3.64
C ALA A 111 4.42 -5.44 -3.18
N GLU A 112 4.33 -5.73 -1.88
CA GLU A 112 4.54 -7.10 -1.36
C GLU A 112 3.46 -8.07 -1.84
N ALA A 113 2.20 -7.63 -1.93
CA ALA A 113 1.12 -8.42 -2.51
C ALA A 113 1.42 -8.79 -3.97
N ASN A 114 1.88 -7.83 -4.78
CA ASN A 114 2.26 -8.05 -6.17
C ASN A 114 3.52 -8.93 -6.29
N GLU A 115 4.53 -8.78 -5.45
CA GLU A 115 5.67 -9.71 -5.37
C GLU A 115 5.20 -11.15 -5.09
N GLY A 116 4.28 -11.32 -4.14
CA GLY A 116 3.64 -12.61 -3.84
C GLY A 116 2.94 -13.20 -5.06
N ALA A 117 2.14 -12.39 -5.77
CA ALA A 117 1.42 -12.80 -6.98
C ALA A 117 2.38 -13.18 -8.12
N ILE A 118 3.42 -12.37 -8.37
CA ILE A 118 4.48 -12.64 -9.35
C ILE A 118 5.16 -13.98 -9.06
N LYS A 119 5.55 -14.21 -7.80
CA LYS A 119 6.19 -15.47 -7.38
C LYS A 119 5.26 -16.65 -7.53
N LEU A 120 3.97 -16.51 -7.18
CA LEU A 120 2.99 -17.58 -7.32
C LEU A 120 2.77 -17.94 -8.79
N ALA A 121 2.61 -16.95 -9.67
CA ALA A 121 2.44 -17.16 -11.10
C ALA A 121 3.67 -17.84 -11.73
N ARG A 122 4.89 -17.37 -11.42
CA ARG A 122 6.13 -17.99 -11.90
C ARG A 122 6.34 -19.40 -11.36
N LYS A 123 6.03 -19.66 -10.08
CA LYS A 123 6.06 -21.01 -9.52
C LYS A 123 5.08 -21.92 -10.26
N PHE A 124 3.85 -21.45 -10.49
CA PHE A 124 2.85 -22.22 -11.21
C PHE A 124 3.32 -22.55 -12.63
N GLY A 125 3.82 -21.57 -13.37
CA GLY A 125 4.32 -21.79 -14.73
C GLY A 125 5.54 -22.72 -14.77
N ARG A 126 6.42 -22.64 -13.77
CA ARG A 126 7.55 -23.57 -13.62
C ARG A 126 7.12 -25.01 -13.38
N VAL A 127 6.12 -25.23 -12.54
CA VAL A 127 5.67 -26.58 -12.15
C VAL A 127 4.69 -27.17 -13.16
N HIS A 128 3.88 -26.35 -13.84
CA HIS A 128 2.71 -26.80 -14.58
C HIS A 128 2.62 -26.31 -16.04
N LYS A 129 3.55 -25.45 -16.51
CA LYS A 129 3.53 -24.85 -17.86
C LYS A 129 4.93 -24.78 -18.48
N ASP A 130 5.66 -25.90 -18.48
CA ASP A 130 6.95 -26.05 -19.17
C ASP A 130 7.98 -24.95 -18.88
N GLY A 131 8.00 -24.44 -17.64
CA GLY A 131 8.95 -23.40 -17.25
C GLY A 131 8.49 -21.97 -17.51
N ALA A 132 7.24 -21.74 -17.90
CA ALA A 132 6.73 -20.38 -18.17
C ALA A 132 6.92 -19.44 -16.96
N TYR A 133 7.47 -18.25 -17.23
CA TYR A 133 7.75 -17.24 -16.20
C TYR A 133 7.50 -15.79 -16.65
N GLY A 134 7.18 -15.59 -17.93
CA GLY A 134 6.92 -14.27 -18.49
C GLY A 134 5.66 -13.64 -17.90
N ILE A 135 5.72 -12.34 -17.62
CA ILE A 135 4.63 -11.54 -17.07
C ILE A 135 4.34 -10.39 -18.03
N LEU A 136 3.09 -10.31 -18.46
CA LEU A 136 2.59 -9.16 -19.22
C LEU A 136 1.96 -8.17 -18.25
N SER A 137 2.31 -6.90 -18.39
CA SER A 137 1.64 -5.79 -17.74
C SER A 137 1.29 -4.72 -18.77
N MET A 138 0.50 -3.74 -18.38
CA MET A 138 0.00 -2.74 -19.32
C MET A 138 0.82 -1.47 -19.25
N GLU A 139 0.95 -0.78 -20.38
CA GLU A 139 1.47 0.58 -20.43
C GLU A 139 0.68 1.49 -19.47
N ASN A 140 1.38 2.43 -18.83
CA ASN A 140 0.88 3.33 -17.79
C ASN A 140 0.46 2.66 -16.46
N SER A 141 0.60 1.33 -16.32
CA SER A 141 0.30 0.65 -15.05
C SER A 141 1.25 1.06 -13.90
N PHE A 142 0.84 0.77 -12.67
CA PHE A 142 1.68 0.94 -11.48
C PHE A 142 1.50 -0.26 -10.53
N HIS A 143 2.57 -1.00 -10.26
CA HIS A 143 2.52 -2.23 -9.45
C HIS A 143 3.35 -2.18 -8.17
N GLY A 144 4.10 -1.09 -7.94
CA GLY A 144 4.91 -0.92 -6.74
C GLY A 144 6.28 -0.33 -7.03
N ARG A 145 7.15 -0.37 -6.02
CA ARG A 145 8.48 0.24 -6.03
C ARG A 145 9.60 -0.74 -5.65
N THR A 146 9.30 -2.01 -5.43
CA THR A 146 10.34 -3.05 -5.34
C THR A 146 10.91 -3.30 -6.74
N LEU A 147 12.09 -3.93 -6.88
CA LEU A 147 12.71 -4.10 -8.20
C LEU A 147 11.83 -4.89 -9.18
N ALA A 148 11.19 -5.99 -8.75
CA ALA A 148 10.33 -6.76 -9.65
C ALA A 148 9.00 -6.05 -9.94
N THR A 149 8.41 -5.36 -8.96
CA THR A 149 7.19 -4.57 -9.21
C THR A 149 7.45 -3.31 -10.04
N THR A 150 8.67 -2.78 -9.98
CA THR A 150 9.13 -1.70 -10.87
C THR A 150 9.32 -2.22 -12.30
N ALA A 151 9.88 -3.42 -12.47
CA ALA A 151 9.95 -4.08 -13.78
C ALA A 151 8.55 -4.38 -14.37
N ALA A 152 7.58 -4.68 -13.51
CA ALA A 152 6.18 -4.84 -13.92
C ALA A 152 5.47 -3.50 -14.18
N THR A 153 5.93 -2.38 -13.63
CA THR A 153 5.26 -1.06 -13.74
C THR A 153 5.43 -0.48 -15.14
N GLY A 154 4.33 -0.19 -15.83
CA GLY A 154 4.33 0.27 -17.23
C GLY A 154 4.67 1.73 -17.47
N GLN A 155 5.49 2.34 -16.63
CA GLN A 155 5.90 3.74 -16.73
C GLN A 155 7.42 3.83 -16.79
N ALA A 156 7.97 4.08 -17.99
CA ALA A 156 9.41 4.03 -18.27
C ALA A 156 10.26 4.89 -17.33
N TYR A 157 9.74 6.07 -16.93
CA TYR A 157 10.40 6.95 -15.97
C TYR A 157 10.72 6.26 -14.63
N TYR A 158 9.88 5.34 -14.16
CA TYR A 158 10.14 4.61 -12.92
C TYR A 158 11.16 3.50 -13.07
N GLN A 159 11.39 3.00 -14.28
CA GLN A 159 12.35 1.94 -14.56
C GLN A 159 13.75 2.49 -14.86
N ALA A 160 13.84 3.67 -15.48
CA ALA A 160 15.06 4.22 -16.07
C ALA A 160 16.28 4.24 -15.13
N THR A 161 16.09 4.55 -13.85
CA THR A 161 17.17 4.64 -12.86
C THR A 161 17.71 3.28 -12.42
N TRP A 162 16.98 2.18 -12.65
CA TRP A 162 17.24 0.86 -12.07
C TRP A 162 17.71 -0.18 -13.09
N VAL A 163 18.06 0.26 -14.30
CA VAL A 163 18.57 -0.64 -15.34
C VAL A 163 19.95 -1.19 -14.92
N PRO A 164 20.20 -2.51 -15.02
CA PRO A 164 19.30 -3.55 -15.53
C PRO A 164 18.19 -3.93 -14.53
N ILE A 165 16.94 -3.94 -15.00
CA ILE A 165 15.79 -4.42 -14.24
C ILE A 165 15.65 -5.94 -14.34
N PRO A 166 14.97 -6.61 -13.38
CA PRO A 166 14.70 -8.04 -13.47
C PRO A 166 14.05 -8.46 -14.79
N ASP A 167 14.51 -9.58 -15.37
CA ASP A 167 14.00 -10.12 -16.62
C ASP A 167 12.58 -10.74 -16.50
N GLY A 168 11.96 -10.99 -17.66
CA GLY A 168 10.69 -11.72 -17.77
C GLY A 168 9.45 -10.85 -17.61
N PHE A 169 9.56 -9.54 -17.86
CA PHE A 169 8.45 -8.59 -17.89
C PHE A 169 8.35 -7.96 -19.28
N LYS A 170 7.13 -7.79 -19.78
CA LYS A 170 6.86 -7.07 -21.03
C LYS A 170 5.60 -6.23 -20.86
N GLN A 171 5.69 -4.97 -21.25
CA GLN A 171 4.55 -4.07 -21.30
C GLN A 171 3.83 -4.18 -22.65
N VAL A 172 2.49 -4.12 -22.61
CA VAL A 172 1.60 -4.07 -23.79
C VAL A 172 0.61 -2.91 -23.66
N PRO A 173 0.05 -2.38 -24.76
CA PRO A 173 -0.96 -1.34 -24.69
C PRO A 173 -2.15 -1.77 -23.82
N PHE A 174 -2.69 -0.83 -23.03
CA PHE A 174 -3.88 -1.09 -22.24
C PHE A 174 -5.11 -1.14 -23.15
N ASN A 175 -5.97 -2.15 -22.96
CA ASN A 175 -7.24 -2.31 -23.69
C ASN A 175 -7.07 -2.50 -25.21
N ASP A 176 -6.09 -3.31 -25.61
CA ASP A 176 -5.78 -3.70 -26.99
C ASP A 176 -5.71 -5.24 -27.07
N LEU A 177 -6.59 -5.87 -27.87
CA LEU A 177 -6.85 -7.33 -27.90
C LEU A 177 -6.34 -8.00 -29.18
#